data_AF-A0A520FWQ2-F1
#
_entry.id   AF-A0A520FWQ2-F1
#
_cell.length_a   1.000
_cell.length_b   1.000
_cell.length_c   1.000
_cell.angle_alpha   90.00
_cell.angle_beta   90.00
_cell.angle_gamma   90.00
#
_symmetry.space_group_name_H-M   'P 1'
#
loop_
_entity.id
_entity.type
_entity.pdbx_description
1 polymer ?
#
loop_
_entity_poly.entity_id
_entity_poly.type
_entity_poly.pdbx_seq_one_letter_code
_entity_poly.pdbx_strand_id
1 'polypeptide(L)'
;MPSPISQSQFDKLRALVDKGRIHTAYDYLADRGYYYACWACGDGADNLPPDERVNAVPGLGPEARQKLTAHELARFRASMAKGYLEALRRQFAQGPAITRDVSAEETAEFHGEVFRTHFIGIKDWTLQVPFELQEKAGGLEAVERYWQGVLRTSARLSARAVARSAAAMAA
;
A
#
# COMPACT_ATOMS: atom_id res chain seq x y z
N MET A 1 -9.87 14.71 -2.31
CA MET A 1 -8.80 14.42 -3.29
C MET A 1 -7.46 14.64 -2.61
N PRO A 2 -6.42 13.87 -2.96
CA PRO A 2 -5.11 14.04 -2.36
C PRO A 2 -4.46 15.39 -2.73
N SER A 3 -3.53 15.86 -1.90
CA SER A 3 -2.67 17.00 -2.25
C SER A 3 -1.68 16.61 -3.34
N PRO A 4 -1.55 17.39 -4.44
CA PRO A 4 -0.67 17.02 -5.54
C PRO A 4 0.79 16.81 -5.12
N ILE A 5 1.44 15.80 -5.71
CA ILE A 5 2.88 15.53 -5.55
C ILE A 5 3.63 15.99 -6.78
N SER A 6 4.57 16.92 -6.61
CA SER A 6 5.47 17.38 -7.67
C SER A 6 6.57 16.34 -7.96
N GLN A 7 7.24 16.49 -9.12
CA GLN A 7 8.40 15.66 -9.47
C GLN A 7 9.48 15.67 -8.38
N SER A 8 9.81 16.84 -7.83
CA SER A 8 10.86 16.96 -6.80
C SER A 8 10.48 16.31 -5.47
N GLN A 9 9.19 16.30 -5.11
CA GLN A 9 8.69 15.55 -3.95
C GLN A 9 8.71 14.05 -4.23
N PHE A 10 8.32 13.63 -5.42
CA PHE A 10 8.38 12.23 -5.84
C PHE A 10 9.81 11.68 -5.81
N ASP A 11 10.80 12.44 -6.29
CA ASP A 11 12.20 12.03 -6.27
C ASP A 11 12.71 11.82 -4.83
N LYS A 12 12.26 12.65 -3.88
CA LYS A 12 12.55 12.46 -2.44
C LYS A 12 11.91 11.19 -1.89
N LEU A 13 10.67 10.89 -2.28
CA LEU A 13 9.97 9.66 -1.89
C LEU A 13 10.70 8.41 -2.41
N ARG A 14 11.11 8.42 -3.67
CA ARG A 14 11.92 7.34 -4.26
C ARG A 14 13.23 7.15 -3.49
N ALA A 15 13.93 8.23 -3.18
CA ALA A 15 15.17 8.17 -2.40
C ALA A 15 14.96 7.64 -0.97
N LEU A 16 13.81 7.89 -0.34
CA LEU A 16 13.46 7.30 0.95
C LEU A 16 13.27 5.78 0.82
N VAL A 17 12.50 5.33 -0.16
CA VAL A 17 12.26 3.90 -0.43
C VAL A 17 13.57 3.17 -0.74
N ASP A 18 14.45 3.75 -1.56
CA ASP A 18 15.75 3.15 -1.87
C ASP A 18 16.68 3.02 -0.66
N LYS A 19 16.53 3.90 0.34
CA LYS A 19 17.24 3.82 1.63
C LYS A 19 16.53 2.92 2.66
N GLY A 20 15.49 2.19 2.26
CA GLY A 20 14.70 1.35 3.16
C GLY A 20 13.76 2.11 4.10
N ARG A 21 13.62 3.44 3.95
CA ARG A 21 12.74 4.29 4.77
C ARG A 21 11.30 4.29 4.25
N ILE A 22 10.75 3.10 4.06
CA ILE A 22 9.43 2.87 3.44
C ILE A 22 8.30 3.49 4.26
N HIS A 23 8.31 3.29 5.59
CA HIS A 23 7.30 3.90 6.47
C HIS A 23 7.28 5.42 6.35
N THR A 24 8.45 6.09 6.37
CA THR A 24 8.52 7.55 6.19
C THR A 24 7.94 8.01 4.86
N ALA A 25 8.16 7.25 3.77
CA ALA A 25 7.58 7.58 2.47
C ALA A 25 6.05 7.40 2.47
N TYR A 26 5.55 6.35 3.12
CA TYR A 26 4.12 6.08 3.23
C TYR A 26 3.40 7.08 4.14
N ASP A 27 3.99 7.47 5.28
CA ASP A 27 3.42 8.50 6.16
C ASP A 27 3.24 9.81 5.39
N TYR A 28 4.26 10.23 4.64
CA TYR A 28 4.20 11.44 3.83
C TYR A 28 3.06 11.41 2.78
N LEU A 29 2.83 10.24 2.17
CA LEU A 29 1.77 10.01 1.18
C LEU A 29 0.38 9.96 1.84
N ALA A 30 0.26 9.24 2.95
CA ALA A 30 -0.96 9.14 3.75
C ALA A 30 -1.43 10.51 4.23
N ASP A 31 -0.52 11.34 4.76
CA ASP A 31 -0.79 12.72 5.20
C ASP A 31 -1.34 13.62 4.07
N ARG A 32 -1.11 13.23 2.82
CA ARG A 32 -1.56 13.94 1.63
C ARG A 32 -2.77 13.30 0.96
N GLY A 33 -3.38 12.30 1.58
CA GLY A 33 -4.60 11.67 1.08
C GLY A 33 -4.37 10.55 0.07
N TYR A 34 -3.15 10.02 -0.03
CA TYR A 34 -2.84 8.81 -0.79
C TYR A 34 -3.03 7.59 0.11
N TYR A 35 -4.27 7.10 0.13
CA TYR A 35 -4.74 6.09 1.07
C TYR A 35 -4.26 4.67 0.80
N TYR A 36 -3.69 4.38 -0.36
CA TYR A 36 -2.93 3.15 -0.55
C TYR A 36 -1.80 3.06 0.48
N ALA A 37 -1.13 4.18 0.79
CA ALA A 37 -0.09 4.19 1.82
C ALA A 37 -0.62 3.81 3.22
N CYS A 38 -1.86 4.21 3.55
CA CYS A 38 -2.53 3.77 4.79
C CYS A 38 -2.75 2.25 4.79
N TRP A 39 -3.37 1.72 3.72
CA TRP A 39 -3.57 0.29 3.56
C TRP A 39 -2.23 -0.46 3.58
N ALA A 40 -1.20 0.12 2.96
CA ALA A 40 0.11 -0.48 2.80
C ALA A 40 1.02 -0.38 4.04
N CYS A 41 0.70 0.48 5.00
CA CYS A 41 1.32 0.49 6.32
C CYS A 41 0.70 -0.55 7.26
N GLY A 42 -0.47 -1.09 6.93
CA GLY A 42 -1.18 -2.08 7.73
C GLY A 42 -1.77 -1.47 9.00
N ASP A 43 -2.99 -0.93 8.91
CA ASP A 43 -3.73 -0.54 10.11
C ASP A 43 -4.15 -1.78 10.91
N GLY A 44 -3.61 -1.90 12.13
CA GLY A 44 -3.78 -3.05 13.01
C GLY A 44 -2.48 -3.48 13.70
N ALA A 45 -1.35 -2.98 13.22
CA ALA A 45 -0.03 -3.25 13.80
C ALA A 45 0.09 -2.84 15.28
N ASP A 46 -0.72 -1.91 15.79
CA ASP A 46 -0.62 -1.46 17.19
C ASP A 46 -0.89 -2.56 18.22
N ASN A 47 -1.71 -3.56 17.88
CA ASN A 47 -1.94 -4.73 18.72
C ASN A 47 -1.03 -5.92 18.39
N LEU A 48 -0.21 -5.82 17.34
CA LEU A 48 0.79 -6.82 17.01
C LEU A 48 2.09 -6.54 17.78
N PRO A 49 2.80 -7.58 18.23
CA PRO A 49 4.17 -7.46 18.72
C PRO A 49 5.04 -6.65 17.74
N PRO A 50 5.96 -5.78 18.21
CA PRO A 50 6.78 -4.92 17.36
C PRO A 50 7.51 -5.65 16.21
N ASP A 51 7.94 -6.89 16.45
CA ASP A 51 8.55 -7.81 15.50
C ASP A 51 7.58 -8.30 14.42
N GLU A 52 6.28 -8.43 14.70
CA GLU A 52 5.26 -8.75 13.71
C GLU A 52 4.87 -7.54 12.86
N ARG A 53 4.97 -6.32 13.40
CA ARG A 53 4.72 -5.06 12.64
C ARG A 53 5.75 -4.86 11.54
N VAL A 54 7.02 -5.17 11.82
CA VAL A 54 8.12 -5.06 10.85
C VAL A 54 7.93 -6.03 9.68
N ASN A 55 7.22 -7.15 9.92
CA ASN A 55 6.97 -8.23 8.97
C ASN A 55 5.60 -8.16 8.28
N ALA A 56 4.77 -7.15 8.59
CA ALA A 56 3.46 -7.00 7.96
C ALA A 56 3.62 -6.50 6.52
N VAL A 57 3.44 -7.43 5.57
CA VAL A 57 3.29 -7.10 4.15
C VAL A 57 1.79 -7.07 3.81
N PRO A 58 1.23 -5.90 3.51
CA PRO A 58 -0.16 -5.73 3.12
C PRO A 58 -0.48 -6.57 1.89
N GLY A 59 -1.64 -7.21 1.89
CA GLY A 59 -2.04 -8.06 0.79
C GLY A 59 -1.34 -9.42 0.76
N LEU A 60 -0.28 -9.68 1.54
CA LEU A 60 0.35 -11.01 1.57
C LEU A 60 -0.34 -11.92 2.59
N GLY A 61 -0.87 -13.04 2.09
CA GLY A 61 -1.53 -14.08 2.87
C GLY A 61 -0.61 -14.68 3.94
N PRO A 62 -1.18 -15.16 5.05
CA PRO A 62 -0.42 -15.62 6.21
C PRO A 62 0.46 -16.84 5.89
N GLU A 63 -0.01 -17.77 5.06
CA GLU A 63 0.76 -18.96 4.68
C GLU A 63 2.01 -18.62 3.88
N ALA A 64 1.90 -17.73 2.89
CA ALA A 64 3.05 -17.25 2.14
C ALA A 64 4.02 -16.47 3.04
N ARG A 65 3.49 -15.62 3.93
CA ARG A 65 4.31 -14.85 4.89
C ARG A 65 5.15 -15.75 5.79
N GLN A 66 4.58 -16.85 6.31
CA GLN A 66 5.29 -17.79 7.19
C GLN A 66 6.40 -18.58 6.49
N LYS A 67 6.35 -18.68 5.16
CA LYS A 67 7.37 -19.38 4.35
C LYS A 67 8.57 -18.50 3.99
N LEU A 68 8.48 -17.19 4.20
CA LEU A 68 9.54 -16.24 3.86
C LEU A 68 10.42 -15.94 5.07
N THR A 69 11.72 -15.86 4.83
CA THR A 69 12.68 -15.31 5.79
C THR A 69 12.45 -13.81 5.99
N ALA A 70 12.95 -13.25 7.09
CA ALA A 70 12.90 -11.80 7.33
C ALA A 70 13.57 -10.98 6.20
N HIS A 71 14.64 -11.52 5.60
CA HIS A 71 15.31 -10.87 4.47
C HIS A 71 14.42 -10.87 3.21
N GLU A 72 13.76 -11.98 2.91
CA GLU A 72 12.82 -12.07 1.78
C GLU A 72 11.60 -11.18 1.99
N LEU A 73 11.04 -11.13 3.19
CA LEU A 73 9.95 -10.21 3.54
C LEU A 73 10.36 -8.74 3.37
N ALA A 74 11.56 -8.37 3.83
CA ALA A 74 12.07 -7.01 3.66
C ALA A 74 12.25 -6.65 2.18
N ARG A 75 12.78 -7.58 1.36
CA ARG A 75 12.89 -7.40 -0.09
C ARG A 75 11.52 -7.29 -0.75
N PHE A 76 10.58 -8.15 -0.38
CA PHE A 76 9.22 -8.14 -0.91
C PHE A 76 8.53 -6.80 -0.63
N ARG A 77 8.65 -6.31 0.61
CA ARG A 77 8.12 -5.02 1.03
C ARG A 77 8.73 -3.85 0.24
N ALA A 78 10.05 -3.87 0.01
CA ALA A 78 10.72 -2.88 -0.81
C ALA A 78 10.23 -2.92 -2.27
N SER A 79 10.03 -4.11 -2.84
CA SER A 79 9.45 -4.28 -4.18
C SER A 79 8.02 -3.74 -4.25
N MET A 80 7.18 -3.96 -3.24
CA MET A 80 5.83 -3.38 -3.17
C MET A 80 5.85 -1.86 -3.15
N ALA A 81 6.71 -1.25 -2.32
CA ALA A 81 6.84 0.21 -2.27
C ALA A 81 7.32 0.80 -3.59
N LYS A 82 8.27 0.13 -4.25
CA LYS A 82 8.76 0.54 -5.58
C LYS A 82 7.68 0.40 -6.65
N GLY A 83 6.93 -0.70 -6.66
CA GLY A 83 5.80 -0.91 -7.56
C GLY A 83 4.73 0.17 -7.42
N TYR A 84 4.38 0.52 -6.19
CA TYR A 84 3.43 1.61 -5.91
C TYR A 84 3.93 2.97 -6.43
N LEU A 85 5.18 3.35 -6.12
CA LEU A 85 5.74 4.60 -6.60
C LEU A 85 5.82 4.63 -8.13
N GLU A 86 6.16 3.51 -8.78
CA GLU A 86 6.19 3.43 -10.24
C GLU A 86 4.79 3.60 -10.85
N ALA A 87 3.76 3.03 -10.24
CA ALA A 87 2.37 3.23 -10.66
C ALA A 87 1.96 4.71 -10.56
N LEU A 88 2.29 5.38 -9.45
CA LEU A 88 2.05 6.82 -9.31
C LEU A 88 2.82 7.65 -10.35
N ARG A 89 4.09 7.29 -10.62
CA ARG A 89 4.98 8.01 -11.56
C ARG A 89 4.37 8.14 -12.95
N ARG A 90 3.56 7.17 -13.39
CA ARG A 90 2.90 7.19 -14.70
C ARG A 90 2.01 8.41 -14.91
N GLN A 91 1.49 9.01 -13.83
CA GLN A 91 0.68 10.23 -13.93
C GLN A 91 1.48 11.44 -14.46
N PHE A 92 2.80 11.46 -14.32
CA PHE A 92 3.63 12.53 -14.89
C PHE A 92 3.59 12.58 -16.42
N ALA A 93 3.17 11.50 -17.10
CA ALA A 93 2.95 11.51 -18.54
C ALA A 93 1.71 12.34 -18.95
N GLN A 94 0.79 12.59 -18.00
CA GLN A 94 -0.47 13.29 -18.23
C GLN A 94 -0.47 14.71 -17.65
N GLY A 95 0.56 15.09 -16.88
CA GLY A 95 0.66 16.41 -16.26
C GLY A 95 1.88 16.57 -15.35
N PRO A 96 2.08 17.76 -14.77
CA PRO A 96 3.30 18.07 -14.01
C PRO A 96 3.30 17.50 -12.58
N ALA A 97 2.22 16.86 -12.14
CA ALA A 97 2.03 16.39 -10.79
C ALA A 97 1.19 15.11 -10.75
N ILE A 98 1.42 14.30 -9.71
CA ILE A 98 0.55 13.19 -9.33
C ILE A 98 -0.63 13.80 -8.57
N THR A 99 -1.87 13.49 -8.96
CA THR A 99 -3.08 14.15 -8.42
C THR A 99 -4.16 13.19 -7.94
N ARG A 100 -3.96 11.89 -8.17
CA ARG A 100 -4.81 10.82 -7.65
C ARG A 100 -3.97 9.69 -7.09
N ASP A 101 -4.59 8.87 -6.27
CA ASP A 101 -3.99 7.59 -5.86
C ASP A 101 -4.14 6.52 -6.95
N VAL A 102 -3.58 5.34 -6.71
CA VAL A 102 -3.65 4.20 -7.63
C VAL A 102 -5.06 3.63 -7.77
N SER A 103 -5.43 3.27 -9.00
CA SER A 103 -6.65 2.53 -9.30
C SER A 103 -6.53 1.05 -8.90
N ALA A 104 -7.64 0.32 -8.94
CA ALA A 104 -7.66 -1.12 -8.72
C ALA A 104 -6.81 -1.87 -9.76
N GLU A 105 -6.89 -1.44 -11.02
CA GLU A 105 -6.12 -2.00 -12.14
C GLU A 105 -4.61 -1.80 -11.93
N GLU A 106 -4.18 -0.55 -11.67
CA GLU A 106 -2.77 -0.24 -11.39
C GLU A 106 -2.27 -1.04 -10.18
N THR A 107 -3.11 -1.17 -9.16
CA THR A 107 -2.81 -1.97 -7.96
C THR A 107 -2.62 -3.44 -8.29
N ALA A 108 -3.54 -4.04 -9.04
CA ALA A 108 -3.45 -5.42 -9.47
C ALA A 108 -2.21 -5.68 -10.33
N GLU A 109 -1.88 -4.75 -11.22
CA GLU A 109 -0.71 -4.85 -12.10
C GLU A 109 0.60 -4.92 -11.30
N PHE A 110 0.87 -3.94 -10.43
CA PHE A 110 2.14 -3.94 -9.70
C PHE A 110 2.18 -5.03 -8.63
N HIS A 111 1.05 -5.42 -8.02
CA HIS A 111 1.02 -6.58 -7.14
C HIS A 111 1.35 -7.85 -7.91
N GLY A 112 0.72 -8.08 -9.05
CA GLY A 112 0.99 -9.24 -9.91
C GLY A 112 2.47 -9.36 -10.26
N GLU A 113 3.09 -8.25 -10.65
CA GLU A 113 4.51 -8.19 -11.00
C GLU A 113 5.42 -8.50 -9.80
N VAL A 114 5.14 -7.94 -8.62
CA VAL A 114 5.92 -8.19 -7.40
C VAL A 114 5.77 -9.64 -6.94
N PHE A 115 4.55 -10.17 -6.89
CA PHE A 115 4.30 -11.57 -6.52
C PHE A 115 5.05 -12.52 -7.46
N ARG A 116 4.94 -12.31 -8.77
CA ARG A 116 5.66 -13.08 -9.79
C ARG A 116 7.18 -13.02 -9.61
N THR A 117 7.73 -11.83 -9.40
CA THR A 117 9.18 -11.62 -9.24
C THR A 117 9.75 -12.29 -7.99
N HIS A 118 8.93 -12.44 -6.95
CA HIS A 118 9.31 -13.11 -5.70
C HIS A 118 8.89 -14.58 -5.66
N PHE A 119 8.44 -15.16 -6.79
CA PHE A 119 7.98 -16.54 -6.90
C PHE A 119 6.83 -16.89 -5.93
N ILE A 120 6.00 -15.90 -5.60
CA ILE A 120 4.81 -16.06 -4.77
C ILE A 120 3.60 -16.19 -5.69
N GLY A 121 2.72 -17.15 -5.40
CA GLY A 121 1.51 -17.34 -6.17
C GLY A 121 0.58 -16.14 -6.02
N ILE A 122 -0.04 -15.68 -7.11
CA ILE A 122 -0.99 -14.55 -7.04
C ILE A 122 -2.15 -14.82 -6.07
N LYS A 123 -2.49 -16.10 -5.82
CA LYS A 123 -3.51 -16.52 -4.84
C LYS A 123 -3.16 -16.19 -3.39
N ASP A 124 -1.89 -15.94 -3.12
CA ASP A 124 -1.43 -15.44 -1.83
C ASP A 124 -1.67 -13.93 -1.68
N TRP A 125 -2.14 -13.25 -2.73
CA TRP A 125 -2.62 -11.87 -2.64
C TRP A 125 -4.04 -11.85 -2.08
N THR A 126 -4.22 -11.32 -0.88
CA THR A 126 -5.50 -11.35 -0.16
C THR A 126 -6.63 -10.60 -0.86
N LEU A 127 -6.32 -9.73 -1.84
CA LEU A 127 -7.32 -9.02 -2.63
C LEU A 127 -7.64 -9.70 -3.96
N GLN A 128 -6.92 -10.76 -4.38
CA GLN A 128 -7.23 -11.44 -5.64
C GLN A 128 -8.68 -11.96 -5.66
N VAL A 129 -9.05 -12.79 -4.68
CA VAL A 129 -10.41 -13.36 -4.63
C VAL A 129 -11.49 -12.27 -4.51
N PRO A 130 -11.37 -11.27 -3.61
CA PRO A 130 -12.30 -10.15 -3.59
C PRO A 130 -12.42 -9.44 -4.95
N PHE A 131 -11.32 -9.16 -5.65
CA PHE A 131 -11.36 -8.48 -6.94
C PHE A 131 -12.09 -9.34 -7.99
N GLU A 132 -11.78 -10.64 -8.08
CA GLU A 132 -12.47 -11.57 -8.99
C GLU A 132 -13.98 -11.66 -8.72
N LEU A 133 -14.39 -11.61 -7.44
CA LEU A 133 -15.81 -11.63 -7.08
C LEU A 133 -16.52 -10.35 -7.49
N GLN A 134 -15.89 -9.19 -7.29
CA GLN A 134 -16.46 -7.90 -7.72
C GLN A 134 -16.54 -7.82 -9.24
N GLU A 135 -15.51 -8.29 -9.94
CA GLU A 135 -15.49 -8.35 -11.40
C GLU A 135 -16.61 -9.24 -11.95
N LYS A 136 -16.81 -10.44 -11.37
CA LYS A 136 -17.92 -11.32 -11.75
C LYS A 136 -19.30 -10.69 -11.47
N ALA A 137 -19.41 -9.91 -10.40
CA ALA A 137 -20.68 -9.31 -9.99
C ALA A 137 -21.05 -8.05 -10.79
N GLY A 138 -20.08 -7.29 -11.29
CA GLY A 138 -20.35 -6.00 -11.93
C GLY A 138 -19.21 -5.40 -12.74
N GLY A 139 -18.27 -6.22 -13.21
CA GLY A 139 -17.14 -5.80 -14.05
C GLY A 139 -16.12 -4.92 -13.33
N LEU A 140 -15.23 -4.32 -14.10
CA LEU A 140 -14.11 -3.51 -13.60
C LEU A 140 -14.55 -2.31 -12.76
N GLU A 141 -15.71 -1.71 -13.06
CA GLU A 141 -16.26 -0.61 -12.26
C GLU A 141 -16.64 -1.06 -10.84
N ALA A 142 -17.12 -2.30 -10.67
CA ALA A 142 -17.38 -2.85 -9.34
C ALA A 142 -16.09 -3.09 -8.56
N VAL A 143 -15.02 -3.56 -9.24
CA VAL A 143 -13.69 -3.73 -8.64
C VAL A 143 -13.14 -2.39 -8.16
N GLU A 144 -13.20 -1.35 -9.00
CA GLU A 144 -12.75 0.00 -8.65
C GLU A 144 -13.53 0.57 -7.47
N ARG A 145 -14.87 0.45 -7.47
CA ARG A 145 -15.69 0.92 -6.34
C ARG A 145 -15.34 0.20 -5.03
N TYR A 146 -15.14 -1.12 -5.09
CA TYR A 146 -14.70 -1.92 -3.94
C TYR A 146 -13.33 -1.46 -3.44
N TRP A 147 -12.37 -1.33 -4.34
CA TRP A 147 -11.01 -0.88 -4.03
C TRP A 147 -10.98 0.49 -3.37
N GLN A 148 -11.70 1.47 -3.92
CA GLN A 148 -11.85 2.78 -3.30
C GLN A 148 -12.50 2.71 -1.92
N GLY A 149 -13.38 1.72 -1.68
CA GLY A 149 -13.92 1.41 -0.36
C GLY A 149 -12.87 0.89 0.63
N VAL A 150 -11.99 -0.02 0.19
CA VAL A 150 -10.85 -0.53 0.97
C VAL A 150 -9.92 0.61 1.37
N LEU A 151 -9.55 1.46 0.41
CA LEU A 151 -8.67 2.62 0.66
C LEU A 151 -9.27 3.60 1.66
N ARG A 152 -10.53 3.99 1.49
CA ARG A 152 -11.22 4.88 2.44
C ARG A 152 -11.34 4.27 3.84
N THR A 153 -11.56 2.96 3.93
CA THR A 153 -11.63 2.27 5.22
C THR A 153 -10.29 2.31 5.92
N SER A 154 -9.21 2.03 5.21
CA SER A 154 -7.84 2.09 5.73
C SER A 154 -7.53 3.51 6.23
N ALA A 155 -7.74 4.55 5.42
CA ALA A 155 -7.54 5.94 5.84
C ALA A 155 -8.26 6.30 7.16
N ARG A 156 -9.49 5.82 7.35
CA ARG A 156 -10.26 6.03 8.59
C ARG A 156 -9.65 5.27 9.78
N LEU A 157 -9.14 4.06 9.56
CA LEU A 157 -8.50 3.27 10.62
C LEU A 157 -7.17 3.89 11.04
N SER A 158 -6.32 4.33 10.09
CA SER A 158 -5.09 5.07 10.39
C SER A 158 -5.37 6.31 11.24
N ALA A 159 -6.33 7.14 10.83
CA ALA A 159 -6.67 8.36 11.56
C ALA A 159 -7.12 8.07 13.01
N ARG A 160 -7.90 6.99 13.21
CA ARG A 160 -8.32 6.55 14.55
C ARG A 160 -7.15 6.03 15.38
N ALA A 161 -6.18 5.33 14.78
CA ALA A 161 -4.99 4.86 15.47
C ALA A 161 -4.16 6.04 15.99
N VAL A 162 -3.90 7.04 15.14
CA VAL A 162 -3.18 8.28 15.53
C VAL A 162 -3.90 9.00 16.67
N ALA A 163 -5.22 9.15 16.61
CA ALA A 163 -5.99 9.82 17.66
C ALA A 163 -5.91 9.09 19.02
N ARG A 164 -5.91 7.75 19.02
CA ARG A 164 -5.75 6.95 20.26
C ARG A 164 -4.35 7.11 20.85
N SER A 165 -3.31 7.04 20.03
CA SER A 165 -1.93 7.20 20.49
C SER A 165 -1.68 8.60 21.07
N ALA A 166 -2.23 9.64 20.44
CA ALA A 166 -2.17 11.00 20.97
C ALA A 166 -2.86 11.14 22.33
N ALA A 167 -4.05 10.54 22.50
CA ALA A 167 -4.76 10.55 23.78
C ALA A 167 -3.99 9.82 24.90
N ALA A 168 -3.31 8.71 24.58
CA ALA A 168 -2.52 7.96 25.54
C ALA A 168 -1.25 8.67 26.01
N MET A 169 -0.64 9.53 25.18
CA MET A 169 0.54 10.33 25.56
C MET A 169 0.19 11.58 26.39
N ALA A 170 -1.07 11.99 26.39
CA ALA A 170 -1.56 13.16 27.12
C ALA A 170 -2.14 12.82 28.51
N ALA A 171 -2.17 11.53 28.88
CA ALA A 171 -2.62 11.01 30.17
C ALA A 171 -1.44 10.65 31.07
#